data_AF-A0A8S3Y3P5-F1
#
_entry.id   AF-A0A8S3Y3P5-F1
#
_cell.length_a   1.000
_cell.length_b   1.000
_cell.length_c   1.000
_cell.angle_alpha   90.00
_cell.angle_beta   90.00
_cell.angle_gamma   90.00
#
_symmetry.space_group_name_H-M   'P 1'
#
loop_
_entity.id
_entity.type
_entity.pdbx_description
1 polymer ?
#
loop_
_entity_poly.entity_id
_entity_poly.type
_entity_poly.pdbx_seq_one_letter_code
_entity_poly.pdbx_strand_id
1 'polypeptide(L)'
;MQKLTERIDDLKQRIAAWGKRIRRYTERSTRFNQNRLFQSDQKRLYKSLERPIVSGTGPAPNQADTVAFWRSLWSELINHNEGPWTEVVANQCAGITSMDPVIITLDDVAEAVRRAQNWKSPGLDELHHYWLKGFKSMKMVGNYHLASSYYGLHTNLSVSGETAQIGKLVRDYDVEKERY
;
A
#
# COMPACT_ATOMS: atom_id res chain seq x y z
N MET A 1 -56.74 -2.98 45.17
CA MET A 1 -55.32 -2.70 44.87
C MET A 1 -54.59 -3.92 44.32
N GLN A 2 -54.63 -5.09 44.96
CA GLN A 2 -53.89 -6.31 44.57
C GLN A 2 -54.26 -6.88 43.18
N LYS A 3 -55.55 -6.95 42.83
CA LYS A 3 -55.99 -7.38 41.48
C LYS A 3 -55.51 -6.46 40.34
N LEU A 4 -55.32 -5.17 40.62
CA LEU A 4 -54.86 -4.20 39.62
C LEU A 4 -53.36 -4.38 39.36
N THR A 5 -52.56 -4.61 40.40
CA THR A 5 -51.13 -4.85 40.27
C THR A 5 -50.84 -6.16 39.55
N GLU A 6 -51.58 -7.23 39.84
CA GLU A 6 -51.47 -8.51 39.13
C GLU A 6 -51.77 -8.36 37.63
N ARG A 7 -52.80 -7.60 37.28
CA ARG A 7 -53.14 -7.36 35.87
C ARG A 7 -52.09 -6.53 35.14
N ILE A 8 -51.48 -5.57 35.81
CA ILE A 8 -50.37 -4.77 35.26
C ILE A 8 -49.15 -5.67 35.03
N ASP A 9 -48.82 -6.55 35.97
CA ASP A 9 -47.68 -7.45 35.83
C ASP A 9 -47.90 -8.50 34.74
N ASP A 10 -49.10 -9.05 34.59
CA ASP A 10 -49.48 -9.91 33.46
C ASP A 10 -49.25 -9.21 32.10
N LEU A 11 -49.70 -7.96 31.98
CA LEU A 11 -49.51 -7.18 30.76
C LEU A 11 -48.02 -6.90 30.48
N LYS A 12 -47.22 -6.55 31.50
CA LYS A 12 -45.78 -6.37 31.37
C LYS A 12 -45.08 -7.65 30.94
N GLN A 13 -45.42 -8.79 31.54
CA GLN A 13 -44.85 -10.09 31.19
C GLN A 13 -45.19 -10.47 29.75
N ARG A 14 -46.43 -10.23 29.32
CA ARG A 14 -46.84 -10.47 27.93
C ARG A 14 -46.06 -9.59 26.97
N ILE A 15 -45.98 -8.28 27.19
CA ILE A 15 -45.20 -7.36 26.34
C ILE A 15 -43.74 -7.81 26.26
N ALA A 16 -43.12 -8.17 27.38
CA ALA A 16 -41.75 -8.67 27.41
C ALA A 16 -41.60 -9.98 26.62
N ALA A 17 -42.56 -10.91 26.73
CA ALA A 17 -42.56 -12.16 25.97
C ALA A 17 -42.71 -11.92 24.46
N TRP A 18 -43.59 -11.00 24.04
CA TRP A 18 -43.74 -10.60 22.64
C TRP A 18 -42.47 -9.94 22.10
N GLY A 19 -41.85 -9.04 22.86
CA GLY A 19 -40.57 -8.42 22.49
C GLY A 19 -39.45 -9.45 22.31
N LYS A 20 -39.32 -10.41 23.23
CA LYS A 20 -38.37 -11.53 23.12
C LYS A 20 -38.65 -12.39 21.88
N ARG A 21 -39.93 -12.65 21.59
CA ARG A 21 -40.34 -13.44 20.42
C ARG A 21 -39.98 -12.75 19.11
N ILE A 22 -40.28 -11.45 18.99
CA ILE A 22 -39.91 -10.63 17.84
C ILE A 22 -38.39 -10.70 17.64
N ARG A 23 -37.62 -10.34 18.67
CA ARG A 23 -36.14 -10.35 18.63
C ARG A 23 -35.59 -11.70 18.16
N ARG A 24 -36.11 -12.80 18.70
CA ARG A 24 -35.69 -14.16 18.32
C ARG A 24 -35.93 -14.44 16.83
N TYR A 25 -37.08 -14.02 16.29
CA TYR A 25 -37.36 -14.20 14.85
C TYR A 25 -36.46 -13.33 13.99
N THR A 26 -36.23 -12.07 14.38
CA THR A 26 -35.31 -11.18 13.65
C THR A 26 -33.90 -11.77 13.63
N GLU A 27 -33.37 -12.17 14.78
CA GLU A 27 -32.04 -12.79 14.89
C GLU A 27 -31.94 -14.09 14.08
N ARG A 28 -32.98 -14.94 14.12
CA ARG A 28 -33.01 -16.16 13.30
C ARG A 28 -32.94 -15.83 11.81
N SER A 29 -33.75 -14.88 11.35
CA SER A 29 -33.77 -14.48 9.94
C SER A 29 -32.42 -13.88 9.52
N THR A 30 -31.85 -13.01 10.35
CA THR A 30 -30.54 -12.41 10.10
C THR A 30 -29.45 -13.47 10.02
N ARG A 31 -29.38 -14.40 10.99
CA ARG A 31 -28.41 -15.50 10.97
C ARG A 31 -28.58 -16.39 9.74
N PHE A 32 -29.81 -16.73 9.37
CA PHE A 32 -30.07 -17.53 8.16
C PHE A 32 -29.55 -16.82 6.90
N ASN A 33 -29.86 -15.54 6.74
CA ASN A 33 -29.40 -14.75 5.59
C ASN A 33 -27.88 -14.58 5.56
N GLN A 34 -27.26 -14.29 6.71
CA GLN A 34 -25.80 -14.17 6.84
C GLN A 34 -25.09 -15.49 6.53
N ASN A 35 -25.59 -16.62 7.05
CA ASN A 35 -25.00 -17.94 6.77
C ASN A 35 -25.16 -18.32 5.29
N ARG A 36 -26.33 -18.05 4.70
CA ARG A 36 -26.54 -18.27 3.26
C ARG A 36 -25.59 -17.41 2.42
N LEU A 37 -25.39 -16.16 2.81
CA LEU A 37 -24.46 -15.25 2.14
C LEU A 37 -23.01 -15.70 2.34
N PHE A 38 -22.64 -16.19 3.52
CA PHE A 38 -21.32 -16.78 3.78
C PHE A 38 -21.02 -17.97 2.87
N GLN A 39 -22.00 -18.85 2.64
CA GLN A 39 -21.80 -20.02 1.79
C GLN A 39 -21.76 -19.68 0.29
N SER A 40 -22.49 -18.64 -0.15
CA SER A 40 -22.60 -18.29 -1.58
C SER A 40 -21.63 -17.19 -2.02
N ASP A 41 -21.43 -16.14 -1.22
CA ASP A 41 -20.59 -14.98 -1.52
C ASP A 41 -20.04 -14.36 -0.22
N GLN A 42 -18.90 -14.90 0.24
CA GLN A 42 -18.21 -14.45 1.44
C GLN A 42 -17.80 -12.97 1.35
N LYS A 43 -17.39 -12.51 0.16
CA LYS A 43 -16.92 -11.13 -0.05
C LYS A 43 -18.03 -10.14 0.23
N ARG A 44 -19.26 -10.42 -0.22
CA ARG A 44 -20.43 -9.59 0.10
C ARG A 44 -20.76 -9.58 1.58
N LEU A 45 -20.65 -10.71 2.27
CA LEU A 45 -20.87 -10.73 3.72
C LEU A 45 -19.85 -9.83 4.43
N TYR A 46 -18.55 -9.99 4.15
CA TYR A 46 -17.51 -9.19 4.80
C TYR A 46 -17.68 -7.69 4.51
N LYS A 47 -18.00 -7.31 3.27
CA LYS A 47 -18.35 -5.91 2.93
C LYS A 47 -19.55 -5.36 3.71
N SER A 48 -20.52 -6.20 4.04
CA SER A 48 -21.68 -5.78 4.85
C SER A 48 -21.36 -5.66 6.34
N LEU A 49 -20.29 -6.34 6.80
CA LEU A 49 -19.80 -6.28 8.18
C LEU A 49 -18.76 -5.17 8.37
N GLU A 50 -18.05 -4.82 7.30
CA GLU A 50 -17.26 -3.59 7.24
C GLU A 50 -18.19 -2.43 7.60
N ARG A 51 -17.89 -1.76 8.70
CA ARG A 51 -18.45 -0.42 8.93
C ARG A 51 -18.05 0.41 7.72
N PRO A 52 -18.93 1.29 7.19
CA PRO A 52 -18.47 2.25 6.19
C PRO A 52 -17.19 2.85 6.76
N ILE A 53 -16.09 2.66 6.03
CA ILE A 53 -14.82 3.26 6.38
C ILE A 53 -15.22 4.71 6.63
N VAL A 54 -15.01 5.19 7.86
CA VAL A 54 -14.96 6.63 8.07
C VAL A 54 -13.69 7.01 7.33
N SER A 55 -13.79 7.09 5.99
CA SER A 55 -12.77 7.61 5.11
C SER A 55 -12.56 8.98 5.66
N GLY A 56 -11.43 9.13 6.36
CA GLY A 56 -11.22 10.16 7.37
C GLY A 56 -11.81 11.48 6.91
N THR A 57 -13.00 11.80 7.40
CA THR A 57 -13.63 13.11 7.20
C THR A 57 -12.96 14.17 8.07
N GLY A 58 -11.95 13.77 8.85
CA GLY A 58 -11.03 14.70 9.48
C GLY A 58 -10.15 15.38 8.42
N PRO A 59 -9.75 16.64 8.67
CA PRO A 59 -8.75 17.30 7.84
C PRO A 59 -7.49 16.43 7.77
N ALA A 60 -6.81 16.46 6.62
CA ALA A 60 -5.52 15.80 6.47
C ALA A 60 -4.58 16.27 7.60
N PRO A 61 -3.83 15.35 8.24
CA PRO A 61 -2.90 15.73 9.28
C PRO A 61 -1.86 16.70 8.71
N ASN A 62 -1.44 17.66 9.54
CA ASN A 62 -0.41 18.61 9.16
C ASN A 62 0.87 17.85 8.75
N GLN A 63 1.53 18.32 7.69
CA GLN A 63 2.78 17.75 7.21
C GLN A 63 3.84 17.74 8.31
N ALA A 64 3.92 18.81 9.12
CA ALA A 64 4.87 18.90 10.21
C ALA A 64 4.63 17.81 11.28
N ASP A 65 3.38 17.58 11.65
CA ASP A 65 3.00 16.57 12.65
C ASP A 65 3.28 15.15 12.13
N THR A 66 3.03 14.92 10.84
CA THR A 66 3.31 13.64 10.18
C THR A 66 4.80 13.36 10.14
N VAL A 67 5.61 14.35 9.76
CA VAL A 67 7.08 14.24 9.74
C VAL A 67 7.61 14.03 11.15
N ALA A 68 7.12 14.77 12.15
CA ALA A 68 7.55 14.63 13.53
C ALA A 68 7.24 13.23 14.09
N PHE A 69 6.05 12.70 13.82
CA PHE A 69 5.64 11.35 14.21
C PHE A 69 6.54 10.27 13.61
N TRP A 70 6.78 10.31 12.30
CA TRP A 70 7.65 9.29 11.67
C TRP A 70 9.11 9.46 12.07
N ARG A 71 9.56 10.70 12.27
CA ARG A 71 10.91 10.99 12.75
C ARG A 71 11.15 10.44 14.16
N SER A 72 10.19 10.55 15.07
CA SER A 72 10.34 9.99 16.42
C SER A 72 10.40 8.46 16.42
N LEU A 73 9.73 7.80 15.47
CA LEU A 73 9.78 6.34 15.33
C LEU A 73 11.09 5.86 14.69
N TRP A 74 11.59 6.55 13.66
CA TRP A 74 12.63 6.01 12.79
C TRP A 74 13.99 6.72 12.88
N SER A 75 14.01 7.99 13.30
CA SER A 75 15.24 8.79 13.36
C SER A 75 15.82 8.89 14.76
N GLU A 76 15.05 8.59 15.80
CA GLU A 76 15.58 8.51 17.16
C GLU A 76 16.24 7.15 17.34
N LEU A 77 17.54 7.16 17.63
CA LEU A 77 18.30 5.95 17.95
C LEU A 77 17.89 5.49 19.35
N ILE A 78 16.84 4.68 19.41
CA ILE A 78 16.43 4.03 20.66
C ILE A 78 17.38 2.87 20.90
N ASN A 79 18.14 2.93 22.01
CA ASN A 79 18.86 1.76 22.49
C ASN A 79 17.83 0.76 23.05
N HIS A 80 17.53 -0.28 22.29
CA HIS A 80 16.71 -1.37 22.77
C HIS A 80 17.48 -2.12 23.86
N ASN A 81 16.88 -2.27 25.04
CA ASN A 81 17.40 -3.19 26.05
C ASN A 81 17.06 -4.60 25.60
N GLU A 82 17.99 -5.22 24.88
CA GLU A 82 17.88 -6.59 24.43
C GLU A 82 17.75 -7.53 25.63
N GLY A 83 16.67 -8.31 25.67
CA GLY A 83 16.45 -9.27 26.76
C GLY A 83 17.35 -10.51 26.62
N PRO A 84 17.41 -11.39 27.63
CA PRO A 84 18.25 -12.60 27.62
C PRO A 84 18.00 -13.56 26.43
N TRP A 85 16.88 -13.39 25.72
CA TRP A 85 16.52 -14.17 24.54
C TRP A 85 17.46 -13.92 23.35
N THR A 86 18.11 -12.76 23.25
CA THR A 86 19.05 -12.48 22.16
C THR A 86 20.29 -13.35 22.25
N GLU A 87 20.78 -13.63 23.45
CA GLU A 87 21.88 -14.59 23.68
C GLU A 87 21.45 -16.01 23.28
N VAL A 88 20.21 -16.40 23.58
CA VAL A 88 19.66 -17.70 23.17
C VAL A 88 19.62 -17.82 21.65
N VAL A 89 19.12 -16.80 20.95
CA VAL A 89 19.07 -16.77 19.49
C VAL A 89 20.48 -16.72 18.89
N ALA A 90 21.39 -15.91 19.44
CA ALA A 90 22.77 -15.84 19.00
C ALA A 90 23.47 -17.20 19.12
N ASN A 91 23.26 -17.92 20.22
CA ASN A 91 23.78 -19.27 20.42
C ASN A 91 23.17 -20.28 19.44
N GLN A 92 21.87 -20.20 19.16
CA GLN A 92 21.21 -21.03 18.14
C GLN A 92 21.75 -20.73 16.73
N CYS A 93 22.09 -19.47 16.45
CA CYS A 93 22.63 -19.02 15.18
C CYS A 93 24.16 -19.13 15.07
N ALA A 94 24.88 -19.50 16.13
CA ALA A 94 26.35 -19.53 16.13
C ALA A 94 26.95 -20.51 15.10
N GLY A 95 26.20 -21.54 14.73
CA GLY A 95 26.58 -22.49 13.68
C GLY A 95 26.16 -22.10 12.26
N ILE A 96 25.44 -20.98 12.09
CA ILE A 96 24.95 -20.52 10.79
C ILE A 96 26.01 -19.61 10.18
N THR A 97 26.51 -19.98 9.00
CA THR A 97 27.41 -19.11 8.23
C THR A 97 26.69 -17.80 7.91
N SER A 98 27.35 -16.67 8.19
CA SER A 98 26.84 -15.35 7.81
C SER A 98 26.56 -15.33 6.30
N MET A 99 25.40 -14.80 5.92
CA MET A 99 25.09 -14.61 4.51
C MET A 99 26.11 -13.65 3.90
N ASP A 100 26.60 -13.99 2.71
CA ASP A 100 27.48 -13.12 1.95
C ASP A 100 26.80 -11.77 1.66
N PRO A 101 27.57 -10.68 1.58
CA PRO A 101 27.01 -9.37 1.25
C PRO A 101 26.31 -9.42 -0.11
N VAL A 102 25.00 -9.14 -0.12
CA VAL A 102 24.21 -9.06 -1.35
C VAL A 102 24.45 -7.71 -2.00
N ILE A 103 25.28 -7.69 -3.05
CA ILE A 103 25.52 -6.49 -3.87
C ILE A 103 24.49 -6.50 -4.99
N ILE A 104 23.49 -5.61 -4.90
CA ILE A 104 22.50 -5.44 -5.97
C ILE A 104 23.08 -4.49 -7.02
N THR A 105 23.37 -5.04 -8.20
CA THR A 105 23.89 -4.25 -9.32
C THR A 105 22.76 -3.67 -10.17
N LEU A 106 23.10 -2.73 -11.05
CA LEU A 106 22.13 -2.19 -12.01
C LEU A 106 21.58 -3.27 -12.94
N ASP A 107 22.42 -4.22 -13.35
CA ASP A 107 22.04 -5.30 -14.26
C ASP A 107 21.01 -6.24 -13.60
N ASP A 108 21.14 -6.49 -12.29
CA ASP A 108 20.16 -7.27 -11.52
C ASP A 108 18.79 -6.61 -11.53
N VAL A 109 18.75 -5.28 -11.35
CA VAL A 109 17.51 -4.49 -11.38
C VAL A 109 16.93 -4.46 -12.80
N ALA A 110 17.77 -4.28 -13.82
CA ALA A 110 17.34 -4.27 -15.21
C ALA A 110 16.72 -5.62 -15.61
N GLU A 111 17.36 -6.73 -15.21
CA GLU A 111 16.87 -8.08 -15.48
C GLU A 111 15.58 -8.39 -14.72
N ALA A 112 15.47 -7.97 -13.46
CA ALA A 112 14.25 -8.11 -12.67
C ALA A 112 13.07 -7.35 -13.30
N VAL A 113 13.29 -6.09 -13.69
CA VAL A 113 12.28 -5.27 -14.37
C VAL A 113 11.89 -5.90 -15.70
N ARG A 114 12.84 -6.43 -16.49
CA ARG A 114 12.59 -7.09 -17.76
C ARG A 114 11.70 -8.33 -17.60
N ARG A 115 11.98 -9.17 -16.59
CA ARG A 115 11.23 -10.41 -16.28
C ARG A 115 9.84 -10.16 -15.73
N ALA A 116 9.59 -8.99 -15.13
CA ALA A 116 8.29 -8.65 -14.57
C ALA A 116 7.19 -8.65 -15.65
N GLN A 117 6.02 -9.20 -15.34
CA GLN A 117 4.90 -9.32 -16.26
C GLN A 117 4.09 -8.01 -16.28
N ASN A 118 3.93 -7.40 -17.47
CA ASN A 118 3.37 -6.05 -17.64
C ASN A 118 2.02 -5.83 -16.94
N TRP A 119 1.12 -6.81 -17.06
CA TRP A 119 -0.28 -6.71 -16.64
C TRP A 119 -0.61 -7.59 -15.43
N LYS A 120 0.37 -7.86 -14.56
CA LYS A 120 0.05 -8.42 -13.23
C LYS A 120 -0.76 -7.40 -12.43
N SER A 121 -1.67 -7.92 -11.61
CA SER A 121 -2.47 -7.10 -10.69
C SER A 121 -1.54 -6.20 -9.88
N PRO A 122 -1.86 -4.90 -9.77
CA PRO A 122 -1.02 -3.97 -9.05
C PRO A 122 -1.16 -4.20 -7.54
N GLY A 123 -0.18 -3.74 -6.77
CA GLY A 123 -0.21 -3.80 -5.32
C GLY A 123 -1.14 -2.74 -4.72
N LEU A 124 -0.97 -2.47 -3.42
CA LEU A 124 -1.66 -1.37 -2.74
C LEU A 124 -1.32 0.01 -3.32
N ASP A 125 -0.22 0.10 -4.08
CA ASP A 125 0.25 1.29 -4.80
C ASP A 125 -0.47 1.52 -6.14
N GLU A 126 -1.32 0.58 -6.58
CA GLU A 126 -2.04 0.61 -7.86
C GLU A 126 -1.14 0.72 -9.11
N LEU A 127 0.18 0.53 -8.95
CA LEU A 127 1.16 0.70 -10.01
C LEU A 127 1.45 -0.64 -10.72
N HIS A 128 1.16 -0.68 -12.02
CA HIS A 128 1.50 -1.84 -12.84
C HIS A 128 2.97 -1.83 -13.30
N HIS A 129 3.55 -3.03 -13.45
CA HIS A 129 4.90 -3.23 -14.01
C HIS A 129 5.09 -2.61 -15.40
N TYR A 130 4.02 -2.49 -16.18
CA TYR A 130 4.03 -1.77 -17.46
C TYR A 130 4.58 -0.35 -17.31
N TRP A 131 4.15 0.38 -16.29
CA TRP A 131 4.60 1.75 -16.03
C TRP A 131 6.02 1.80 -15.47
N LEU A 132 6.40 0.81 -14.65
CA LEU A 132 7.76 0.69 -14.12
C LEU A 132 8.81 0.53 -15.24
N LYS A 133 8.48 -0.21 -16.30
CA LYS A 133 9.33 -0.35 -17.50
C LYS A 133 9.44 0.94 -18.33
N GLY A 134 8.49 1.86 -18.14
CA GLY A 134 8.38 3.13 -18.87
C GLY A 134 9.20 4.28 -18.28
N PHE A 135 9.75 4.14 -17.07
CA PHE A 135 10.55 5.20 -16.45
C PHE A 135 11.83 5.47 -17.25
N LYS A 136 11.86 6.58 -18.00
CA LYS A 136 13.00 7.02 -18.80
C LYS A 136 14.25 7.29 -17.94
N SER A 137 14.06 7.71 -16.69
CA SER A 137 15.13 7.98 -15.71
C SER A 137 15.93 6.73 -15.35
N MET A 138 15.34 5.53 -15.41
CA MET A 138 16.00 4.27 -15.09
C MET A 138 16.82 3.70 -16.26
N LYS A 139 16.54 4.17 -17.49
CA LYS A 139 17.23 3.77 -18.71
C LYS A 139 18.53 4.54 -18.99
N MET A 140 18.79 5.63 -18.26
CA MET A 140 19.97 6.49 -18.47
C MET A 140 21.29 5.87 -17.99
N VAL A 141 21.25 4.77 -17.22
CA VAL A 141 22.46 4.14 -16.67
C VAL A 141 22.93 2.92 -17.49
N GLY A 142 22.08 2.33 -18.35
CA GLY A 142 22.41 1.10 -19.10
C GLY A 142 22.52 1.22 -20.62
N ASN A 143 22.25 2.39 -21.22
CA ASN A 143 22.02 2.50 -22.67
C ASN A 143 23.13 3.15 -23.51
N TYR A 144 24.37 3.28 -23.00
CA TYR A 144 25.48 3.72 -23.86
C TYR A 144 26.03 2.61 -24.76
N HIS A 145 25.67 1.33 -24.54
CA HIS A 145 26.24 0.21 -25.31
C HIS A 145 25.29 -0.49 -26.29
N LEU A 146 23.97 -0.30 -26.18
CA LEU A 146 23.01 -1.03 -27.05
C LEU A 146 22.32 -0.16 -28.10
N ALA A 147 22.39 1.17 -28.01
CA ALA A 147 21.79 2.06 -29.01
C ALA A 147 22.54 2.10 -30.35
N SER A 148 23.81 1.68 -30.39
CA SER A 148 24.62 1.64 -31.62
C SER A 148 24.20 0.55 -32.60
N SER A 149 23.49 -0.48 -32.15
CA SER A 149 23.09 -1.63 -32.99
C SER A 149 21.77 -1.42 -33.74
N TYR A 150 20.90 -0.52 -33.28
CA TYR A 150 19.53 -0.39 -33.82
C TYR A 150 19.33 0.77 -34.80
N TYR A 151 20.26 1.73 -34.88
CA TYR A 151 20.24 2.79 -35.88
C TYR A 151 21.58 2.82 -36.62
N GLY A 152 21.72 1.96 -37.63
CA GLY A 152 22.74 2.09 -38.64
C GLY A 152 22.47 3.35 -39.46
N LEU A 153 22.98 4.50 -39.02
CA LEU A 153 23.26 5.65 -39.86
C LEU A 153 24.58 6.28 -39.40
N HIS A 154 25.50 6.36 -40.35
CA HIS A 154 26.77 7.04 -40.24
C HIS A 154 26.59 8.48 -39.73
N THR A 155 27.24 8.81 -38.62
CA THR A 155 27.82 10.14 -38.44
C THR A 155 29.15 9.99 -37.73
N ASN A 156 30.23 10.01 -38.53
CA ASN A 156 31.51 10.47 -38.05
C ASN A 156 31.31 11.89 -37.52
N LEU A 157 31.55 12.16 -36.25
CA LEU A 157 31.95 13.50 -35.85
C LEU A 157 32.91 13.43 -34.67
N SER A 158 34.07 14.03 -34.91
CA SER A 158 35.23 14.13 -34.07
C SER A 158 34.93 14.84 -32.75
N VAL A 159 35.63 14.43 -31.72
CA VAL A 159 35.68 15.09 -30.42
C VAL A 159 36.40 16.43 -30.57
N SER A 160 35.69 17.54 -30.38
CA SER A 160 36.29 18.76 -29.79
C SER A 160 35.21 19.73 -29.29
N GLY A 161 35.19 19.92 -27.97
CA GLY A 161 34.76 21.12 -27.23
C GLY A 161 33.43 21.78 -27.57
N GLU A 162 32.45 21.69 -26.66
CA GLU A 162 31.43 22.74 -26.46
C GLU A 162 30.64 22.50 -25.16
N THR A 163 31.25 22.86 -24.02
CA THR A 163 30.59 22.93 -22.70
C THR A 163 29.78 24.23 -22.50
N ALA A 164 29.33 24.90 -23.58
CA ALA A 164 28.77 26.26 -23.48
C ALA A 164 27.30 26.42 -23.93
N GLN A 165 26.66 25.47 -24.62
CA GLN A 165 25.28 25.68 -25.13
C GLN A 165 24.14 25.34 -24.15
N ILE A 166 24.40 24.67 -23.02
CA ILE A 166 23.31 24.21 -22.12
C ILE A 166 22.60 25.39 -21.39
N GLY A 167 23.24 26.56 -21.30
CA GLY A 167 22.67 27.75 -20.66
C GLY A 167 21.71 28.61 -21.50
N LYS A 168 21.44 28.24 -22.77
CA LYS A 168 20.59 29.06 -23.65
C LYS A 168 19.20 28.45 -23.92
N LEU A 169 19.05 27.13 -23.89
CA LEU A 169 17.78 26.44 -24.15
C LEU A 169 16.75 26.54 -23.01
N VAL A 170 17.17 26.94 -21.80
CA VAL A 170 16.25 27.08 -20.65
C VAL A 170 15.48 28.40 -20.67
N ARG A 171 15.96 29.44 -21.38
CA ARG A 171 15.26 30.74 -21.45
C ARG A 171 14.19 30.83 -22.52
N ASP A 172 14.28 30.01 -23.57
CA ASP A 172 13.33 30.07 -24.68
C ASP A 172 12.06 29.22 -24.43
N TYR A 173 12.08 28.33 -23.43
CA TYR A 173 10.93 27.49 -23.07
C TYR A 173 9.88 28.20 -22.19
N ASP A 174 10.21 29.35 -21.59
CA ASP A 174 9.29 30.10 -20.72
C ASP A 174 8.43 31.13 -21.45
N VAL A 175 8.68 31.40 -22.74
CA VAL A 175 7.91 32.40 -23.52
C VAL A 175 6.71 31.78 -24.27
N GLU A 176 6.71 30.46 -24.54
CA GLU A 176 5.65 29.81 -25.32
C GLU A 176 4.42 29.38 -24.51
N LYS A 177 4.38 29.59 -23.18
CA LYS A 177 3.26 29.17 -22.33
C LYS A 177 2.17 30.22 -22.05
N GLU A 178 2.29 31.44 -22.60
CA GLU A 178 1.26 32.49 -22.47
C GLU A 178 0.33 32.65 -23.68
N ARG A 179 0.35 31.72 -24.64
CA ARG A 179 -0.68 31.64 -25.67
C ARG A 179 -1.17 30.22 -25.80
N TYR A 180 -2.17 29.85 -25.02
CA TYR A 180 -3.35 29.04 -25.38
C TYR A 180 -4.16 28.76 -24.11
#